data_AF-A0A917FRW1-F1
#
_entry.id   AF-A0A917FRW1-F1
#
_cell.length_a   1.000
_cell.length_b   1.000
_cell.length_c   1.000
_cell.angle_alpha   90.00
_cell.angle_beta   90.00
_cell.angle_gamma   90.00
#
_symmetry.space_group_name_H-M   'P 1'
#
loop_
_entity.id
_entity.type
_entity.pdbx_description
1 polymer ?
#
loop_
_entity_poly.entity_id
_entity_poly.type
_entity_poly.pdbx_seq_one_letter_code
_entity_poly.pdbx_strand_id
1 'polypeptide(L)'
;MWIGLFFLLVLSVAGYLLYSSRTSSKSRPAPAAGTGLADIPARVFNPSRYKDMRPVLAWEFVAPNLSTACQYAKNHDGVRRQAFECPSLPLADCGSHTCQCHYRPIVEERRRERRKVHDRRGELRLEGGEDRRKLHDRRKDQAEWHEKTIR
;
A
#
# COMPACT_ATOMS: atom_id res chain seq x y z
N MET A 1 10.60 26.31 -58.10
CA MET A 1 11.05 26.63 -56.71
C MET A 1 10.32 25.87 -55.62
N TRP A 2 9.05 25.48 -55.77
CA TRP A 2 8.27 24.80 -54.72
C TRP A 2 8.74 23.38 -54.37
N ILE A 3 9.32 22.66 -55.34
CA ILE A 3 9.81 21.30 -55.13
C ILE A 3 10.93 21.27 -54.08
N GLY A 4 11.85 22.25 -54.09
CA GLY A 4 12.92 22.33 -53.09
C GLY A 4 12.42 22.61 -51.66
N LEU A 5 11.36 23.43 -51.53
CA LEU A 5 10.72 23.71 -50.24
C LEU A 5 10.03 22.47 -49.67
N PHE A 6 9.40 21.65 -50.52
CA PHE A 6 8.77 20.40 -50.10
C PHE A 6 9.79 19.42 -49.53
N PHE A 7 10.95 19.24 -50.20
CA PHE A 7 12.00 18.35 -49.70
C PHE A 7 12.59 18.82 -48.37
N LEU A 8 12.79 20.14 -48.18
CA LEU A 8 13.27 20.69 -46.90
C LEU A 8 12.27 20.46 -45.76
N LEU A 9 10.97 20.61 -46.02
CA LEU A 9 9.93 20.39 -45.02
C LEU A 9 9.85 18.91 -44.62
N VAL A 10 9.90 18.00 -45.59
CA VAL A 10 9.90 16.55 -45.33
C VAL A 10 11.13 16.14 -44.51
N LEU A 11 12.32 16.64 -44.83
CA LEU A 11 13.54 16.35 -44.08
C LEU A 11 13.51 16.91 -42.66
N SER A 12 12.93 18.11 -42.47
CA SER A 12 12.76 18.71 -41.14
C SER A 12 11.81 17.88 -40.26
N VAL A 13 10.67 17.46 -40.81
CA VAL A 13 9.69 16.63 -40.08
C VAL A 13 10.28 15.25 -39.78
N ALA A 14 10.95 14.61 -40.75
CA ALA A 14 11.61 13.33 -40.53
C ALA A 14 12.71 13.42 -39.46
N GLY A 15 13.53 14.48 -39.49
CA GLY A 15 14.54 14.75 -38.48
C GLY A 15 13.94 14.97 -37.10
N TYR A 16 12.84 15.73 -37.00
CA TYR A 16 12.12 15.98 -35.76
C TYR A 16 11.54 14.69 -35.15
N LEU A 17 10.90 13.85 -35.98
CA LEU A 17 10.33 12.58 -35.53
C LEU A 17 11.42 11.61 -35.03
N LEU A 18 12.55 11.53 -35.72
CA LEU A 18 13.70 10.71 -35.29
C LEU A 18 14.39 11.27 -34.04
N TYR A 19 14.40 12.59 -33.84
CA TYR A 19 14.92 13.20 -32.62
C TYR A 19 13.99 12.95 -31.43
N SER A 20 12.67 13.07 -31.62
CA SER A 20 11.68 12.81 -30.56
C SER A 20 11.60 11.34 -30.13
N SER A 21 11.87 10.39 -31.04
CA SER A 21 11.83 8.97 -30.68
C SER A 21 13.01 8.58 -29.78
N ARG A 22 14.15 9.28 -29.89
CA ARG A 22 15.34 9.05 -29.05
C ARG A 22 15.19 9.55 -27.61
N THR A 23 14.33 10.54 -27.35
CA THR A 23 14.16 11.12 -25.99
C THR A 23 13.15 10.37 -25.12
N SER A 24 12.42 9.38 -25.66
CA SER A 24 11.39 8.62 -24.91
C SER A 24 11.87 7.31 -24.28
N SER A 25 13.17 7.03 -24.28
CA SER A 25 13.72 5.84 -23.62
C SER A 25 14.42 6.19 -22.31
N LYS A 26 13.70 6.83 -21.37
CA LYS A 26 14.05 6.69 -19.95
C LYS A 26 13.70 5.24 -19.58
N SER A 27 14.65 4.33 -19.79
CA SER A 27 14.65 3.03 -19.14
C SER A 27 14.49 3.30 -17.65
N ARG A 28 13.26 3.10 -17.16
CA ARG A 28 12.99 3.05 -15.72
C ARG A 28 14.00 2.06 -15.16
N PRO A 29 14.86 2.44 -14.19
CA PRO A 29 15.76 1.48 -13.58
C PRO A 29 14.90 0.32 -13.12
N ALA A 30 15.26 -0.89 -13.56
CA ALA A 30 14.65 -2.11 -13.08
C ALA A 30 14.63 -2.01 -11.55
N PRO A 31 13.48 -2.24 -10.89
CA PRO A 31 13.45 -2.22 -9.44
C PRO A 31 14.51 -3.22 -8.98
N ALA A 32 15.50 -2.72 -8.25
CA ALA A 32 16.52 -3.53 -7.60
C ALA A 32 15.82 -4.74 -7.01
N ALA A 33 16.30 -5.94 -7.32
CA ALA A 33 15.74 -7.24 -6.92
C ALA A 33 15.05 -7.11 -5.56
N GLY A 34 13.76 -6.81 -5.61
CA GLY A 34 13.03 -6.37 -4.44
C GLY A 34 12.78 -7.62 -3.65
N THR A 35 13.23 -7.66 -2.41
CA THR A 35 12.89 -8.73 -1.47
C THR A 35 11.38 -8.93 -1.55
N GLY A 36 11.00 -10.05 -2.17
CA GLY A 36 9.62 -10.35 -2.49
C GLY A 36 8.88 -10.71 -1.21
N LEU A 37 7.55 -10.77 -1.28
CA LEU A 37 6.76 -11.32 -0.18
C LEU A 37 7.22 -12.74 0.23
N ALA A 38 7.77 -13.50 -0.73
CA ALA A 38 8.36 -14.82 -0.51
C ALA A 38 9.59 -14.82 0.41
N ASP A 39 10.26 -13.68 0.57
CA ASP A 39 11.46 -13.55 1.40
C ASP A 39 11.14 -13.23 2.86
N ILE A 40 9.85 -13.01 3.19
CA ILE A 40 9.41 -12.79 4.56
C ILE A 40 9.26 -14.17 5.23
N PRO A 41 9.97 -14.44 6.35
CA PRO A 41 9.81 -15.70 7.06
C PRO A 41 8.39 -15.81 7.63
N ALA A 42 7.87 -17.03 7.73
CA ALA A 42 6.53 -17.28 8.27
C ALA A 42 6.34 -16.74 9.71
N ARG A 43 7.44 -16.59 10.47
CA ARG A 43 7.45 -16.01 11.82
C ARG A 43 8.43 -14.85 11.85
N VAL A 44 7.92 -13.62 11.92
CA VAL A 44 8.75 -12.41 12.03
C VAL A 44 8.80 -11.95 13.48
N PHE A 45 10.00 -11.68 14.01
CA PHE A 45 10.18 -11.17 15.38
C PHE A 45 10.37 -9.66 15.43
N ASN A 46 10.86 -9.05 14.35
CA ASN A 46 11.12 -7.62 14.27
C ASN A 46 10.61 -7.05 12.92
N PRO A 47 9.36 -6.57 12.89
CA PRO A 47 8.75 -5.96 11.70
C PRO A 47 9.48 -4.75 11.15
N SER A 48 10.19 -4.00 12.00
CA SER A 48 10.91 -2.78 11.58
C SER A 48 12.01 -3.05 10.54
N ARG A 49 12.50 -4.30 10.44
CA ARG A 49 13.43 -4.73 9.39
C ARG A 49 12.82 -4.73 7.99
N TYR A 50 11.49 -4.76 7.91
CA TYR A 50 10.71 -4.89 6.69
C TYR A 50 9.86 -3.65 6.41
N LYS A 51 10.19 -2.50 7.02
CA LYS A 51 9.43 -1.25 6.91
C LYS A 51 9.27 -0.74 5.48
N ASP A 52 10.23 -1.02 4.61
CA ASP A 52 10.27 -0.52 3.23
C ASP A 52 9.58 -1.48 2.23
N MET A 53 8.99 -2.58 2.73
CA MET A 53 8.28 -3.56 1.90
C MET A 53 6.88 -3.06 1.54
N ARG A 54 6.74 -2.61 0.29
CA ARG A 54 5.47 -2.11 -0.27
C ARG A 54 4.26 -3.05 -0.21
N PRO A 55 4.38 -4.40 -0.30
CA PRO A 55 3.17 -5.22 -0.27
C PRO A 55 2.55 -5.35 1.12
N VAL A 56 3.29 -5.00 2.19
CA VAL A 56 2.83 -5.18 3.57
C VAL A 56 2.14 -3.90 4.04
N LEU A 57 0.83 -3.99 4.28
CA LEU A 57 0.01 -2.90 4.81
C LEU A 57 0.19 -2.73 6.32
N ALA A 58 0.22 -3.85 7.03
CA ALA A 58 0.29 -3.89 8.49
C ALA A 58 0.91 -5.20 8.96
N TRP A 59 1.25 -5.25 10.24
CA TRP A 59 1.74 -6.43 10.93
C TRP A 59 0.76 -6.82 12.02
N GLU A 60 0.35 -8.07 12.02
CA GLU A 60 -0.55 -8.64 13.01
C GLU A 60 0.25 -9.44 14.02
N PHE A 61 0.07 -9.15 15.30
CA PHE A 61 0.70 -9.92 16.37
C PHE A 61 -0.06 -11.24 16.59
N VAL A 62 0.67 -12.35 16.63
CA VAL A 62 0.11 -13.71 16.77
C VAL A 62 0.71 -14.40 17.99
N ALA A 63 -0.15 -14.79 18.93
CA ALA A 63 0.19 -15.56 20.12
C ALA A 63 -0.47 -16.95 20.06
N PRO A 64 0.24 -18.01 19.62
CA PRO A 64 -0.37 -19.31 19.38
C PRO A 64 -0.92 -20.00 20.65
N ASN A 65 -0.30 -19.74 21.81
CA ASN A 65 -0.69 -20.36 23.09
C ASN A 65 -1.05 -19.28 24.12
N LEU A 66 -2.29 -18.79 24.09
CA LEU A 66 -2.76 -17.75 25.00
C LEU A 66 -2.75 -18.16 26.48
N SER A 67 -2.90 -19.45 26.79
CA SER A 67 -2.88 -19.96 28.16
C SER A 67 -1.55 -19.72 28.86
N THR A 68 -0.44 -19.91 28.14
CA THR A 68 0.94 -19.75 28.63
C THR A 68 1.58 -18.41 28.21
N ALA A 69 0.84 -17.58 27.46
CA ALA A 69 1.34 -16.31 26.97
C ALA A 69 1.50 -15.28 28.10
N CYS A 70 2.45 -14.37 27.93
CA CYS A 70 2.59 -13.22 28.83
C CYS A 70 1.37 -12.29 28.71
N GLN A 71 1.18 -11.42 29.71
CA GLN A 71 0.03 -10.52 29.77
C GLN A 71 -0.07 -9.62 28.53
N TYR A 72 1.07 -9.14 28.03
CA TYR A 72 1.12 -8.37 26.78
C TYR A 72 0.56 -9.16 25.61
N ALA A 73 1.02 -10.40 25.43
CA ALA A 73 0.59 -11.23 24.31
C ALA A 73 -0.90 -11.58 24.39
N LYS A 74 -1.46 -11.77 25.59
CA LYS A 74 -2.90 -11.97 25.79
C LYS A 74 -3.73 -10.76 25.37
N ASN A 75 -3.23 -9.55 25.61
CA ASN A 75 -3.94 -8.31 25.31
C ASN A 75 -3.78 -7.86 23.86
N HIS A 76 -2.72 -8.31 23.18
CA HIS A 76 -2.36 -7.83 21.85
C HIS A 76 -2.47 -8.89 20.74
N ASP A 77 -2.99 -10.07 21.03
CA ASP A 77 -3.27 -11.09 20.01
C ASP A 77 -4.27 -10.56 18.96
N GLY A 78 -3.91 -10.72 17.68
CA GLY A 78 -4.68 -10.23 16.54
C GLY A 78 -4.60 -8.71 16.32
N VAL A 79 -3.87 -7.95 17.16
CA VAL A 79 -3.74 -6.51 16.98
C VAL A 79 -2.82 -6.21 15.80
N ARG A 80 -3.27 -5.29 14.94
CA ARG A 80 -2.57 -4.86 13.74
C ARG A 80 -1.93 -3.50 13.96
N ARG A 81 -0.67 -3.37 13.56
CA ARG A 81 0.11 -2.13 13.68
C ARG A 81 1.04 -1.92 12.50
N GLN A 82 1.52 -0.69 12.34
CA GLN A 82 2.57 -0.40 11.37
C GLN A 82 3.92 -0.94 11.86
N ALA A 83 4.85 -1.17 10.93
CA ALA A 83 6.13 -1.81 11.24
C ALA A 83 6.91 -1.11 12.37
N PHE A 84 6.90 0.23 12.40
CA PHE A 84 7.63 1.01 13.40
C PHE A 84 6.97 1.04 14.79
N GLU A 85 5.69 0.69 14.90
CA GLU A 85 4.95 0.64 16.17
C GLU A 85 5.03 -0.74 16.82
N CYS A 86 5.57 -1.72 16.11
CA CYS A 86 5.71 -3.09 16.58
C CYS A 86 6.97 -3.22 17.45
N PRO A 87 6.84 -3.56 18.75
CA PRO A 87 8.01 -3.88 19.55
C PRO A 87 8.72 -5.13 19.01
N SER A 88 10.05 -5.14 19.09
CA SER A 88 10.83 -6.33 18.77
C SER A 88 10.56 -7.44 19.78
N LEU A 89 10.42 -8.66 19.28
CA LEU A 89 10.31 -9.86 20.10
C LEU A 89 11.70 -10.51 20.29
N PRO A 90 11.96 -11.15 21.44
CA PRO A 90 11.09 -11.26 22.61
C PRO A 90 10.94 -9.92 23.36
N LEU A 91 9.79 -9.73 24.01
CA LEU A 91 9.55 -8.55 24.84
C LEU A 91 10.41 -8.62 26.11
N ALA A 92 10.85 -7.47 26.62
CA ALA A 92 11.66 -7.40 27.84
C ALA A 92 10.98 -8.09 29.04
N ASP A 93 9.67 -7.95 29.16
CA ASP A 93 8.87 -8.53 30.26
C ASP A 93 8.34 -9.95 29.94
N CYS A 94 8.86 -10.59 28.90
CA CYS A 94 8.46 -11.95 28.57
C CYS A 94 9.20 -12.97 29.44
N GLY A 95 8.60 -13.35 30.58
CA GLY A 95 9.15 -14.39 31.48
C GLY A 95 9.09 -15.84 30.95
N SER A 96 8.65 -16.04 29.71
CA SER A 96 8.55 -17.37 29.09
C SER A 96 9.84 -17.70 28.34
N HIS A 97 10.57 -18.72 28.81
CA HIS A 97 11.74 -19.27 28.09
C HIS A 97 11.41 -19.83 26.70
N THR A 98 10.14 -20.16 26.43
CA THR A 98 9.67 -20.77 25.17
C THR A 98 8.61 -19.91 24.47
N CYS A 99 8.85 -18.60 24.35
CA CYS A 99 7.92 -17.71 23.67
C CYS A 99 7.84 -18.02 22.16
N GLN A 100 6.62 -18.32 21.66
CA GLN A 100 6.35 -18.59 20.24
C GLN A 100 5.60 -17.45 19.54
N CYS A 101 5.51 -16.28 20.18
CA CYS A 101 4.85 -15.12 19.59
C CYS A 101 5.63 -14.63 18.37
N HIS A 102 4.91 -14.19 17.35
CA HIS A 102 5.48 -13.68 16.12
C HIS A 102 4.52 -12.69 15.45
N TYR A 103 5.03 -11.94 14.48
CA TYR A 103 4.24 -11.10 13.62
C TYR A 103 3.98 -11.79 12.28
N ARG A 104 2.75 -11.62 11.79
CA ARG A 104 2.30 -12.04 10.46
C ARG A 104 2.11 -10.80 9.58
N PRO A 105 2.69 -10.77 8.36
CA PRO A 105 2.44 -9.66 7.44
C PRO A 105 1.00 -9.70 6.91
N ILE A 106 0.31 -8.57 6.96
CA ILE A 106 -0.98 -8.36 6.30
C ILE A 106 -0.71 -7.65 4.99
N VAL A 107 -1.03 -8.34 3.90
CA VAL A 107 -0.77 -7.85 2.54
C VAL A 107 -2.04 -7.44 1.83
N GLU A 108 -1.97 -6.42 0.98
CA GLU A 108 -3.09 -6.08 0.11
C GLU A 108 -3.16 -7.06 -1.06
N GLU A 109 -4.11 -7.99 -1.01
CA GLU A 109 -4.33 -8.92 -2.14
C GLU A 109 -4.95 -8.24 -3.38
N ARG A 110 -5.44 -7.00 -3.22
CA ARG A 110 -6.15 -6.29 -4.29
C ARG A 110 -5.16 -5.81 -5.35
N ARG A 111 -5.03 -6.61 -6.42
CA ARG A 111 -4.16 -6.29 -7.57
C ARG A 111 -4.64 -5.11 -8.40
N ARG A 112 -5.93 -4.74 -8.33
CA ARG A 112 -6.53 -3.68 -9.16
C ARG A 112 -7.65 -2.97 -8.42
N GLU A 113 -7.73 -1.67 -8.62
CA GLU A 113 -8.88 -0.86 -8.23
C GLU A 113 -10.14 -1.39 -8.92
N ARG A 114 -11.18 -1.68 -8.13
CA ARG A 114 -12.39 -2.35 -8.62
C ARG A 114 -13.22 -1.47 -9.56
N ARG A 115 -13.00 -0.15 -9.55
CA ARG A 115 -13.74 0.83 -10.36
C ARG A 115 -12.77 1.87 -10.90
N LYS A 116 -12.47 1.81 -12.20
CA LYS A 116 -11.84 2.91 -12.96
C LYS A 116 -12.85 3.90 -13.54
N VAL A 117 -14.14 3.64 -13.33
CA VAL A 117 -15.21 4.36 -14.01
C VAL A 117 -15.55 5.60 -13.21
N HIS A 118 -15.29 6.79 -13.78
CA HIS A 118 -15.90 8.03 -13.31
C HIS A 118 -17.41 7.82 -13.22
N ASP A 119 -18.00 8.14 -12.06
CA ASP A 119 -19.43 8.01 -11.80
C ASP A 119 -20.20 8.72 -12.93
N ARG A 120 -20.85 7.96 -13.83
CA ARG A 120 -21.58 8.53 -14.99
C ARG A 120 -22.81 9.35 -14.58
N ARG A 121 -23.11 9.43 -13.28
CA ARG A 121 -24.23 10.22 -12.71
C ARG A 121 -24.01 11.73 -12.76
N GLY A 122 -22.89 12.21 -13.30
CA GLY A 122 -22.65 13.65 -13.46
C GLY A 122 -23.68 14.35 -14.36
N GLU A 123 -24.19 13.68 -15.40
CA GLU A 123 -25.02 14.32 -16.43
C GLU A 123 -26.53 14.35 -16.10
N LEU A 124 -27.00 13.54 -15.15
CA LEU A 124 -28.42 13.44 -14.80
C LEU A 124 -28.70 13.79 -13.32
N ARG A 125 -28.00 14.79 -12.78
CA ARG A 125 -28.31 15.33 -11.45
C ARG A 125 -29.21 16.55 -11.60
N LEU A 126 -30.52 16.31 -11.71
CA LEU A 126 -31.57 17.34 -11.78
C LEU A 126 -31.82 18.08 -10.45
N GLU A 127 -31.04 17.80 -9.39
CA GLU A 127 -31.15 18.52 -8.12
C GLU A 127 -30.14 19.68 -8.09
N GLY A 128 -30.62 20.93 -8.17
CA GLY A 128 -29.85 22.15 -7.88
C GLY A 128 -29.48 22.31 -6.39
N GLY A 129 -29.27 21.20 -5.69
CA GLY A 129 -28.85 21.15 -4.31
C GLY A 129 -27.38 20.76 -4.22
N GLU A 130 -26.66 21.37 -3.28
CA GLU A 130 -25.29 21.00 -2.97
C GLU A 130 -25.14 19.48 -2.81
N ASP A 131 -24.00 18.95 -3.27
CA ASP A 131 -23.74 17.53 -3.21
C ASP A 131 -23.84 17.03 -1.77
N ARG A 132 -24.85 16.20 -1.46
CA ARG A 132 -25.04 15.62 -0.13
C ARG A 132 -23.83 14.81 0.36
N ARG A 133 -22.88 14.48 -0.52
CA ARG A 133 -21.60 13.84 -0.17
C ARG A 133 -20.57 14.83 0.43
N LYS A 134 -20.81 16.15 0.34
CA LYS A 134 -20.05 17.18 1.06
C LYS A 134 -20.56 17.39 2.49
N LEU A 135 -21.73 16.86 2.84
CA LEU A 135 -22.12 16.87 4.25
C LEU A 135 -21.13 16.00 5.02
N HIS A 136 -20.55 16.64 6.02
CA HIS A 136 -19.68 16.08 7.04
C HIS A 136 -20.04 14.61 7.29
N ASP A 137 -19.07 13.72 7.05
CA ASP A 137 -19.19 12.28 7.18
C ASP A 137 -20.15 11.88 8.31
N ARG A 138 -21.32 11.31 7.97
CA ARG A 138 -22.34 10.89 8.95
C ARG A 138 -21.84 9.78 9.89
N ARG A 139 -20.66 9.22 9.63
CA ARG A 139 -20.02 8.22 10.48
C ARG A 139 -19.11 8.81 11.53
N LYS A 140 -18.88 10.12 11.55
CA LYS A 140 -18.03 10.76 12.58
C LYS A 140 -18.53 10.48 14.00
N ASP A 141 -19.83 10.23 14.16
CA ASP A 141 -20.47 9.94 15.45
C ASP A 141 -20.70 8.43 15.70
N GLN A 142 -20.32 7.55 14.76
CA GLN A 142 -20.45 6.11 14.95
C GLN A 142 -19.12 5.51 15.42
N ALA A 143 -18.88 5.56 16.73
CA ALA A 143 -17.73 4.94 17.39
C ALA A 143 -17.57 3.43 17.07
N GLU A 144 -18.67 2.75 16.75
CA GLU A 144 -18.69 1.32 16.43
C GLU A 144 -18.04 0.97 15.07
N TRP A 145 -18.01 1.92 14.13
CA TRP A 145 -17.40 1.76 12.80
C TRP A 145 -15.96 2.25 12.72
N HIS A 146 -15.44 2.87 13.79
CA HIS A 146 -14.01 2.88 14.05
C HIS A 146 -13.62 1.46 14.48
N GLU A 147 -13.58 0.61 13.46
CA GLU A 147 -12.83 -0.63 13.39
C GLU A 147 -11.73 -0.62 14.43
N LYS A 148 -11.77 -1.64 15.31
CA LYS A 148 -10.76 -1.95 16.32
C LYS A 148 -9.41 -1.47 15.83
N THR A 149 -9.07 -0.33 16.37
CA THR A 149 -7.73 0.10 16.66
C THR A 149 -6.73 -1.08 16.55
N ILE A 150 -5.57 -0.94 15.88
CA ILE A 150 -4.64 0.20 15.99
C ILE A 150 -4.81 0.88 17.37
N ARG A 151 -4.81 0.03 18.41
CA ARG A 151 -5.05 0.14 19.89
C ARG A 151 -5.76 -1.13 20.39
#